data_AF-A0A9W8TSY1-F1
#
_entry.id   AF-A0A9W8TSY1-F1
#
_cell.length_a   1.000
_cell.length_b   1.000
_cell.length_c   1.000
_cell.angle_alpha   90.00
_cell.angle_beta   90.00
_cell.angle_gamma   90.00
#
_symmetry.space_group_name_H-M   'P 1'
#
loop_
_entity.id
_entity.type
_entity.pdbx_description
1 polymer ?
#
loop_
_entity_poly.entity_id
_entity_poly.type
_entity_poly.pdbx_seq_one_letter_code
_entity_poly.pdbx_strand_id
1 'polypeptide(L)'
;MLRDRFYLTSQSLEDSQRAHRTHGNPVLVEALKKLSLEGRLKFNRDIEVKNEARRLKSIDHAMGNASRPGSPTASFVTVDSKEIDLIRKEPAFLKRVFDYLENAETRDIATKRARLVPDVEEGSNDPTIISEIIFPQILFDTAKRVSGGIPLSFFTYERLSAIASDTPLTQKLRVSFLDDDGKKNTVYALDVPKPIDEWKLPKNGDKKEGLSFSEFREAAGFLLKFEAERTIGGESSNSYRWFDNHFSFWLVHHGSEQLFEFWKDLESDQRMERKVYPIPFVTSSYKNTWSKAENRGNKPLCFAWNPSVNSFIDKELFPTHLDTAFKFAEMWPNFISMPFQIPNFQ
;
A
#
# COMPACT_ATOMS: atom_id res chain seq x y z
N MET A 1 6.32 -23.90 -4.00
CA MET A 1 5.21 -24.38 -4.84
C MET A 1 3.90 -23.69 -4.46
N LEU A 2 3.77 -22.38 -4.68
CA LEU A 2 2.51 -21.63 -4.47
C LEU A 2 2.40 -20.51 -5.52
N ARG A 3 2.36 -20.86 -6.80
CA ARG A 3 2.26 -19.90 -7.92
C ARG A 3 0.87 -19.78 -8.57
N ASP A 4 -0.14 -20.52 -8.12
CA ASP A 4 -1.39 -20.68 -8.92
C ASP A 4 -2.70 -20.23 -8.25
N ARG A 5 -2.72 -19.13 -7.48
CA ARG A 5 -3.99 -18.62 -6.89
C ARG A 5 -4.58 -17.35 -7.50
N PHE A 6 -4.04 -16.83 -8.61
CA PHE A 6 -4.57 -15.62 -9.26
C PHE A 6 -4.85 -15.71 -10.77
N TYR A 7 -4.89 -16.91 -11.35
CA TYR A 7 -5.34 -17.09 -12.74
C TYR A 7 -6.47 -18.10 -12.84
N LEU A 8 -7.69 -17.69 -12.47
CA LEU A 8 -8.92 -18.39 -12.86
C LEU A 8 -9.91 -17.43 -13.54
N THR A 9 -9.40 -16.51 -14.35
CA THR A 9 -10.19 -15.75 -15.34
C THR A 9 -9.84 -16.10 -16.78
N SER A 10 -8.65 -16.65 -17.07
CA SER A 10 -8.27 -17.13 -18.42
C SER A 10 -8.77 -18.54 -18.72
N GLN A 11 -8.73 -19.48 -17.77
CA GLN A 11 -9.25 -20.85 -17.97
C GLN A 11 -10.77 -20.91 -18.25
N SER A 12 -11.53 -19.92 -17.78
CA SER A 12 -12.98 -19.81 -18.03
C SER A 12 -13.32 -19.25 -19.42
N LEU A 13 -12.38 -18.52 -20.03
CA LEU A 13 -12.47 -17.98 -21.39
C LEU A 13 -11.96 -18.98 -22.44
N GLU A 14 -11.09 -19.91 -22.04
CA GLU A 14 -10.41 -20.87 -22.93
C GLU A 14 -11.02 -22.28 -22.94
N ASP A 15 -12.05 -22.55 -22.12
CA ASP A 15 -12.72 -23.85 -22.10
C ASP A 15 -13.63 -24.05 -23.33
N SER A 16 -13.07 -24.71 -24.36
CA SER A 16 -13.75 -25.05 -25.61
C SER A 16 -15.03 -25.88 -25.45
N GLN A 17 -15.28 -26.50 -24.29
CA GLN A 17 -16.50 -27.24 -24.00
C GLN A 17 -17.57 -26.39 -23.29
N ARG A 18 -17.27 -25.14 -22.93
CA ARG A 18 -18.22 -24.23 -22.27
C ARG A 18 -19.19 -23.65 -23.28
N ALA A 19 -20.32 -24.30 -23.49
CA ALA A 19 -21.46 -23.68 -24.17
C ALA A 19 -21.98 -22.50 -23.33
N HIS A 20 -21.88 -21.28 -23.85
CA HIS A 20 -22.50 -20.09 -23.25
C HIS A 20 -24.02 -20.26 -23.19
N ARG A 21 -24.54 -20.72 -22.05
CA ARG A 21 -25.98 -20.97 -21.86
C ARG A 21 -26.84 -19.70 -21.96
N THR A 22 -26.26 -18.52 -21.72
CA THR A 22 -26.93 -17.22 -21.84
C THR A 22 -27.06 -16.70 -23.27
N HIS A 23 -26.23 -17.16 -24.22
CA HIS A 23 -26.38 -16.81 -25.65
C HIS A 23 -27.36 -17.75 -26.37
N GLY A 24 -27.80 -18.84 -25.74
CA GLY A 24 -28.73 -19.81 -26.32
C GLY A 24 -30.20 -19.38 -26.31
N ASN A 25 -30.57 -18.30 -25.63
CA ASN A 25 -31.94 -17.80 -25.59
C ASN A 25 -31.97 -16.27 -25.86
N PRO A 26 -32.28 -15.85 -27.11
CA PRO A 26 -32.28 -14.44 -27.49
C PRO A 26 -33.30 -13.60 -26.70
N VAL A 27 -34.39 -14.23 -26.22
CA VAL A 27 -35.41 -13.58 -25.39
C VAL A 27 -34.83 -13.16 -24.03
N LEU A 28 -33.99 -14.00 -23.42
CA LEU A 28 -33.33 -13.68 -22.16
C LEU A 28 -32.26 -12.59 -22.31
N VAL A 29 -31.52 -12.58 -23.43
CA VAL A 29 -30.54 -11.53 -23.72
C VAL A 29 -31.22 -10.17 -23.86
N GLU A 30 -32.33 -10.10 -24.60
CA GLU A 30 -33.12 -8.88 -24.75
C GLU A 30 -33.75 -8.43 -23.42
N ALA A 31 -34.22 -9.37 -22.60
CA ALA A 31 -34.72 -9.05 -21.26
C ALA A 31 -33.62 -8.47 -20.34
N LEU A 32 -32.40 -9.03 -20.38
CA LEU A 32 -31.26 -8.56 -19.60
C LEU A 32 -30.77 -7.17 -20.05
N LYS A 33 -30.81 -6.87 -21.35
CA LYS A 33 -30.48 -5.54 -21.88
C LYS A 33 -31.49 -4.46 -21.49
N LYS A 34 -32.76 -4.84 -21.32
CA LYS A 34 -33.84 -3.92 -20.91
C LYS A 34 -33.88 -3.65 -19.41
N LEU A 35 -33.05 -4.33 -18.61
CA LEU A 35 -32.95 -4.06 -17.18
C LEU A 35 -32.37 -2.66 -16.93
N SER A 36 -32.98 -1.97 -15.96
CA SER A 36 -32.39 -0.74 -15.43
C SER A 36 -30.99 -1.01 -14.88
N LEU A 37 -30.17 0.03 -14.78
CA LEU A 37 -28.84 -0.06 -14.18
C LEU A 37 -28.89 -0.68 -12.77
N GLU A 38 -29.82 -0.23 -11.94
CA GLU A 38 -30.08 -0.81 -10.61
C GLU A 38 -30.46 -2.30 -10.69
N GLY A 39 -31.33 -2.67 -11.63
CA GLY A 39 -31.72 -4.06 -11.86
C GLY A 39 -30.54 -4.96 -12.27
N ARG A 40 -29.62 -4.45 -13.10
CA ARG A 40 -28.40 -5.17 -13.50
C ARG A 40 -27.43 -5.33 -12.34
N LEU A 41 -27.25 -4.30 -11.52
CA LEU A 41 -26.41 -4.38 -10.32
C LEU A 41 -26.95 -5.40 -9.32
N LYS A 42 -28.27 -5.38 -9.05
CA LYS A 42 -28.92 -6.37 -8.19
C LYS A 42 -28.78 -7.78 -8.74
N PHE A 43 -28.95 -7.95 -10.04
CA PHE A 43 -28.78 -9.26 -10.69
C PHE A 43 -27.33 -9.77 -10.62
N ASN A 44 -26.34 -8.88 -10.78
CA ASN A 44 -24.94 -9.22 -10.60
C ASN A 44 -24.63 -9.66 -9.16
N ARG A 45 -25.22 -8.98 -8.17
CA ARG A 45 -25.10 -9.40 -6.76
C ARG A 45 -25.65 -10.80 -6.52
N ASP A 46 -26.79 -11.14 -7.12
CA ASP A 46 -27.35 -12.50 -7.03
C ASP A 46 -26.47 -13.54 -7.73
N ILE A 47 -25.83 -13.19 -8.84
CA ILE A 47 -24.85 -14.04 -9.53
C ILE A 47 -23.65 -14.30 -8.63
N GLU A 48 -23.14 -13.28 -7.98
CA GLU A 48 -21.99 -13.36 -7.07
C GLU A 48 -22.25 -14.34 -5.92
N VAL A 49 -23.37 -14.17 -5.20
CA VAL A 49 -23.77 -15.05 -4.08
C VAL A 49 -23.88 -16.51 -4.55
N LYS A 50 -24.49 -16.73 -5.72
CA LYS A 50 -24.63 -18.08 -6.29
C LYS A 50 -23.28 -18.64 -6.76
N ASN A 51 -22.39 -17.81 -7.27
CA ASN A 51 -21.04 -18.22 -7.69
C ASN A 51 -20.19 -18.61 -6.50
N GLU A 52 -20.29 -17.89 -5.39
CA GLU A 52 -19.54 -18.22 -4.17
C GLU A 52 -20.01 -19.55 -3.57
N ALA A 53 -21.32 -19.78 -3.51
CA ALA A 53 -21.87 -21.08 -3.10
C ALA A 53 -21.39 -22.24 -4.01
N ARG A 54 -21.27 -22.01 -5.33
CA ARG A 54 -20.71 -23.00 -6.27
C ARG A 54 -19.21 -23.24 -6.05
N ARG A 55 -18.44 -22.19 -5.74
CA ARG A 55 -17.01 -22.30 -5.42
C ARG A 55 -16.80 -23.12 -4.15
N LEU A 56 -17.52 -22.80 -3.08
CA LEU A 56 -17.46 -23.56 -1.83
C LEU A 56 -17.80 -25.03 -2.07
N LYS A 57 -18.86 -25.32 -2.82
CA LYS A 57 -19.22 -26.70 -3.18
C LYS A 57 -18.15 -27.43 -4.02
N SER A 58 -17.44 -26.70 -4.88
CA SER A 58 -16.32 -27.26 -5.66
C SER A 58 -15.12 -27.58 -4.77
N ILE A 59 -14.86 -26.73 -3.77
CA ILE A 59 -13.83 -26.95 -2.75
C ILE A 59 -14.19 -28.16 -1.89
N ASP A 60 -15.44 -28.27 -1.43
CA ASP A 60 -15.91 -29.42 -0.64
C ASP A 60 -15.78 -30.74 -1.41
N HIS A 61 -16.09 -30.74 -2.70
CA HIS A 61 -15.88 -31.91 -3.56
C HIS A 61 -14.39 -32.25 -3.68
N ALA A 62 -13.52 -31.26 -3.87
CA ALA A 62 -12.07 -31.48 -3.93
C ALA A 62 -11.49 -32.02 -2.61
N MET A 63 -12.12 -31.71 -1.47
CA MET A 63 -11.78 -32.26 -0.15
C MET A 63 -12.43 -33.62 0.12
N GLY A 64 -13.22 -34.18 -0.81
CA GLY A 64 -13.92 -35.45 -0.63
C GLY A 64 -15.19 -35.37 0.23
N ASN A 65 -15.59 -34.17 0.65
CA ASN A 65 -16.75 -33.93 1.51
C ASN A 65 -18.07 -33.85 0.73
N ALA A 66 -18.02 -33.72 -0.59
CA ALA A 66 -19.19 -33.68 -1.45
C ALA A 66 -19.06 -34.68 -2.61
N SER A 67 -20.18 -35.29 -3.00
CA SER A 67 -20.22 -36.30 -4.08
C SER A 67 -20.20 -35.73 -5.49
N ARG A 68 -20.44 -34.41 -5.64
CA ARG A 68 -20.42 -33.72 -6.94
C ARG A 68 -19.79 -32.33 -6.82
N PRO A 69 -19.01 -31.89 -7.82
CA PRO A 69 -18.47 -30.55 -7.84
C PRO A 69 -19.57 -29.49 -7.96
N GLY A 70 -19.23 -28.25 -7.63
CA GLY A 70 -20.10 -27.11 -7.93
C GLY A 70 -20.30 -26.96 -9.43
N SER A 71 -21.44 -26.39 -9.83
CA SER A 71 -21.67 -26.06 -11.24
C SER A 71 -20.79 -24.89 -11.70
N PRO A 72 -20.55 -24.74 -13.01
CA PRO A 72 -19.79 -23.61 -13.54
C PRO A 72 -20.34 -22.27 -13.08
N THR A 73 -19.44 -21.30 -12.84
CA THR A 73 -19.82 -19.95 -12.45
C THR A 73 -20.52 -19.22 -13.61
N ALA A 74 -21.51 -18.42 -13.25
CA ALA A 74 -22.22 -17.54 -14.17
C ALA A 74 -21.42 -16.23 -14.35
N SER A 75 -21.43 -15.68 -15.56
CA SER A 75 -20.82 -14.38 -15.86
C SER A 75 -21.75 -13.24 -15.45
N PHE A 76 -21.16 -12.10 -15.09
CA PHE A 76 -21.90 -10.88 -14.79
C PHE A 76 -22.49 -10.23 -16.05
N VAL A 77 -23.56 -9.47 -15.85
CA VAL A 77 -24.10 -8.57 -16.87
C VAL A 77 -23.22 -7.33 -16.94
N THR A 78 -22.79 -6.97 -18.14
CA THR A 78 -21.91 -5.82 -18.38
C THR A 78 -22.61 -4.52 -17.97
N VAL A 79 -21.86 -3.67 -17.27
CA VAL A 79 -22.21 -2.29 -16.94
C VAL A 79 -21.22 -1.39 -17.67
N ASP A 80 -21.73 -0.45 -18.47
CA ASP A 80 -20.87 0.39 -19.30
C ASP A 80 -20.18 1.48 -18.48
N SER A 81 -19.03 1.97 -18.96
CA SER A 81 -18.26 3.01 -18.27
C SER A 81 -19.07 4.30 -18.02
N LYS A 82 -19.98 4.66 -18.94
CA LYS A 82 -20.90 5.80 -18.77
C LYS A 82 -21.87 5.61 -17.61
N GLU A 83 -22.28 4.37 -17.38
CA GLU A 83 -23.23 4.00 -16.33
C GLU A 83 -22.55 3.94 -14.97
N ILE A 84 -21.28 3.52 -14.95
CA ILE A 84 -20.40 3.68 -13.78
C ILE A 84 -20.22 5.16 -13.42
N ASP A 85 -20.09 6.05 -14.40
CA ASP A 85 -19.98 7.49 -14.14
C ASP A 85 -21.29 8.11 -13.63
N LEU A 86 -22.46 7.59 -14.03
CA LEU A 86 -23.76 8.00 -13.46
C LEU A 86 -23.86 7.63 -11.98
N ILE A 87 -23.43 6.41 -11.61
CA ILE A 87 -23.37 5.97 -10.21
C ILE A 87 -22.47 6.90 -9.38
N ARG A 88 -21.38 7.41 -9.97
CA ARG A 88 -20.43 8.32 -9.30
C ARG A 88 -20.95 9.75 -9.15
N LYS A 89 -21.76 10.24 -10.08
CA LYS A 89 -22.23 11.63 -10.14
C LYS A 89 -23.49 11.89 -9.32
N GLU A 90 -24.29 10.86 -9.02
CA GLU A 90 -25.56 10.99 -8.30
C GLU A 90 -25.50 10.34 -6.90
N PRO A 91 -25.23 11.10 -5.82
CA PRO A 91 -25.11 10.56 -4.47
C PRO A 91 -26.38 9.82 -3.99
N ALA A 92 -27.55 10.33 -4.34
CA ALA A 92 -28.83 9.72 -3.99
C ALA A 92 -29.05 8.37 -4.68
N PHE A 93 -28.59 8.22 -5.93
CA PHE A 93 -28.65 6.95 -6.65
C PHE A 93 -27.63 5.96 -6.10
N LEU A 94 -26.41 6.44 -5.81
CA LEU A 94 -25.37 5.64 -5.21
C LEU A 94 -25.80 5.00 -3.89
N LYS A 95 -26.43 5.78 -3.00
CA LYS A 95 -26.95 5.28 -1.72
C LYS A 95 -27.95 4.13 -1.91
N ARG A 96 -28.76 4.15 -2.97
CA ARG A 96 -29.72 3.07 -3.28
C ARG A 96 -29.05 1.80 -3.78
N VAL A 97 -28.00 1.94 -4.60
CA VAL A 97 -27.34 0.79 -5.25
C VAL A 97 -26.11 0.26 -4.49
N PHE A 98 -25.76 0.90 -3.37
CA PHE A 98 -24.55 0.63 -2.59
C PHE A 98 -24.40 -0.84 -2.17
N ASP A 99 -25.51 -1.46 -1.75
CA ASP A 99 -25.54 -2.85 -1.31
C ASP A 99 -25.33 -3.84 -2.46
N TYR A 100 -25.53 -3.40 -3.71
CA TYR A 100 -25.40 -4.22 -4.91
C TYR A 100 -24.02 -4.11 -5.59
N LEU A 101 -23.16 -3.18 -5.16
CA LEU A 101 -21.82 -3.04 -5.71
C LEU A 101 -20.91 -4.19 -5.26
N GLU A 102 -20.33 -4.85 -6.25
CA GLU A 102 -19.69 -6.17 -6.17
C GLU A 102 -18.41 -6.23 -5.32
N ASN A 103 -17.69 -5.11 -5.15
CA ASN A 103 -16.37 -5.12 -4.51
C ASN A 103 -16.21 -4.04 -3.44
N ALA A 104 -15.39 -4.35 -2.43
CA ALA A 104 -14.90 -3.36 -1.47
C ALA A 104 -14.29 -2.14 -2.19
N GLU A 105 -13.64 -2.32 -3.35
CA GLU A 105 -13.12 -1.23 -4.19
C GLU A 105 -14.22 -0.35 -4.82
N THR A 106 -15.31 -0.92 -5.34
CA THR A 106 -16.42 -0.13 -5.92
C THR A 106 -17.28 0.54 -4.85
N ARG A 107 -17.43 -0.09 -3.68
CA ARG A 107 -18.03 0.53 -2.49
C ARG A 107 -17.14 1.64 -1.90
N ASP A 108 -15.82 1.46 -1.86
CA ASP A 108 -14.89 2.49 -1.39
C ASP A 108 -14.85 3.71 -2.31
N ILE A 109 -14.75 3.51 -3.64
CA ILE A 109 -14.72 4.63 -4.61
C ILE A 109 -16.01 5.45 -4.55
N ALA A 110 -17.15 4.78 -4.37
CA ALA A 110 -18.45 5.40 -4.15
C ALA A 110 -18.53 6.20 -2.83
N THR A 111 -18.10 5.61 -1.72
CA THR A 111 -18.18 6.23 -0.38
C THR A 111 -17.18 7.37 -0.21
N LYS A 112 -16.00 7.27 -0.84
CA LYS A 112 -14.93 8.27 -0.75
C LYS A 112 -15.33 9.62 -1.37
N ARG A 113 -16.17 9.68 -2.41
CA ARG A 113 -16.67 10.95 -2.97
C ARG A 113 -17.92 11.51 -2.31
N ALA A 114 -18.81 10.67 -1.77
CA ALA A 114 -19.96 11.14 -0.99
C ALA A 114 -19.55 11.82 0.32
N ARG A 115 -18.33 11.58 0.82
CA ARG A 115 -17.73 12.26 1.98
C ARG A 115 -16.83 13.46 1.62
N LEU A 116 -16.64 13.74 0.32
CA LEU A 116 -15.85 14.87 -0.19
C LEU A 116 -16.72 15.97 -0.81
N VAL A 117 -18.04 15.78 -0.87
CA VAL A 117 -18.98 16.89 -1.05
C VAL A 117 -19.41 17.31 0.35
N PRO A 118 -18.94 18.44 0.89
CA PRO A 118 -19.51 18.97 2.11
C PRO A 118 -20.99 19.28 1.83
N ASP A 119 -21.88 18.77 2.68
CA ASP A 119 -23.21 19.35 2.83
C ASP A 119 -22.98 20.83 3.18
N VAL A 120 -23.29 21.73 2.25
CA VAL A 120 -23.27 23.17 2.49
C VAL A 120 -24.52 23.46 3.32
N GLU A 121 -24.41 23.29 4.64
CA GLU A 121 -25.22 24.06 5.57
C GLU A 121 -24.51 25.40 5.78
N GLU A 122 -25.13 26.46 5.24
CA GLU A 122 -24.71 27.83 5.45
C GLU A 122 -24.67 28.16 6.93
N GLY A 123 -23.49 28.57 7.41
CA GLY A 123 -23.36 29.35 8.64
C GLY A 123 -22.61 28.65 9.77
N SER A 124 -21.29 28.60 9.68
CA SER A 124 -20.44 29.08 10.78
C SER A 124 -19.01 29.32 10.27
N ASN A 125 -18.43 30.43 10.68
CA ASN A 125 -17.05 30.78 10.40
C ASN A 125 -16.10 29.85 11.18
N ASP A 126 -15.40 28.94 10.49
CA ASP A 126 -14.31 28.13 11.06
C ASP A 126 -13.03 28.38 10.23
N PRO A 127 -11.86 28.68 10.85
CA PRO A 127 -10.68 29.21 10.15
C PRO A 127 -9.83 28.13 9.45
N THR A 128 -10.39 26.96 9.14
CA THR A 128 -9.67 25.87 8.46
C THR A 128 -9.84 25.95 6.94
N ILE A 129 -9.52 27.10 6.36
CA ILE A 129 -9.27 27.18 4.92
C ILE A 129 -7.92 26.49 4.72
N ILE A 130 -7.94 25.20 4.36
CA ILE A 130 -6.78 24.52 3.80
C ILE A 130 -6.49 25.26 2.49
N SER A 131 -5.56 26.21 2.54
CA SER A 131 -4.98 26.80 1.33
C SER A 131 -4.51 25.64 0.45
N GLU A 132 -4.82 25.73 -0.83
CA GLU A 132 -4.40 24.74 -1.82
C GLU A 132 -2.87 24.71 -1.86
N ILE A 133 -2.25 23.76 -1.15
CA ILE A 133 -0.78 23.63 -1.14
C ILE A 133 -0.36 23.22 -2.55
N ILE A 134 0.43 24.09 -3.19
CA ILE A 134 1.12 23.79 -4.45
C ILE A 134 2.47 23.17 -4.10
N PHE A 135 2.74 21.96 -4.59
CA PHE A 135 4.02 21.31 -4.34
C PHE A 135 5.15 21.96 -5.16
N PRO A 136 6.23 22.47 -4.53
CA PRO A 136 7.34 23.07 -5.24
C PRO A 136 8.10 22.04 -6.09
N GLN A 137 8.59 22.46 -7.27
CA GLN A 137 9.31 21.61 -8.23
C GLN A 137 10.46 20.81 -7.60
N ILE A 138 11.13 21.40 -6.59
CA ILE A 138 12.23 20.75 -5.88
C ILE A 138 11.81 19.43 -5.21
N LEU A 139 10.56 19.28 -4.76
CA LEU A 139 10.07 18.01 -4.22
C LEU A 139 10.01 16.93 -5.29
N PHE A 140 9.53 17.26 -6.50
CA PHE A 140 9.49 16.31 -7.61
C PHE A 140 10.90 15.89 -8.05
N ASP A 141 11.83 16.84 -8.10
CA ASP A 141 13.23 16.57 -8.44
C ASP A 141 13.92 15.73 -7.37
N THR A 142 13.61 15.97 -6.10
CA THR A 142 14.11 15.18 -4.96
C THR A 142 13.58 13.75 -4.99
N ALA A 143 12.26 13.57 -5.19
CA ALA A 143 11.62 12.26 -5.23
C ALA A 143 12.14 11.38 -6.37
N LYS A 144 12.57 11.96 -7.49
CA LYS A 144 13.16 11.22 -8.62
C LYS A 144 14.59 10.72 -8.35
N ARG A 145 15.30 11.30 -7.38
CA ARG A 145 16.77 11.16 -7.29
C ARG A 145 17.32 10.70 -5.97
N VAL A 146 16.59 10.93 -4.89
CA VAL A 146 16.95 10.41 -3.58
C VAL A 146 16.44 8.99 -3.51
N SER A 147 17.34 8.01 -3.56
CA SER A 147 17.00 6.57 -3.52
C SER A 147 16.21 6.17 -2.28
N GLY A 148 16.33 6.93 -1.17
CA GLY A 148 15.56 6.73 0.06
C GLY A 148 14.13 7.29 0.01
N GLY A 149 13.76 8.02 -1.05
CA GLY A 149 12.53 8.79 -1.13
C GLY A 149 12.53 9.98 -0.14
N ILE A 150 11.46 10.76 -0.19
CA ILE A 150 11.21 11.85 0.76
C ILE A 150 10.52 11.24 1.99
N PRO A 151 10.98 11.52 3.23
CA PRO A 151 10.30 11.06 4.44
C PRO A 151 8.85 11.54 4.49
N LEU A 152 7.96 10.73 5.08
CA LEU A 152 6.57 11.13 5.28
C LEU A 152 6.48 12.37 6.16
N SER A 153 7.38 12.52 7.14
CA SER A 153 7.42 13.69 8.01
C SER A 153 7.60 15.02 7.27
N PHE A 154 8.10 15.05 6.04
CA PHE A 154 8.22 16.29 5.27
C PHE A 154 6.87 16.79 4.75
N PHE A 155 5.84 15.94 4.76
CA PHE A 155 4.54 16.22 4.20
C PHE A 155 3.56 16.85 5.21
N THR A 156 4.01 17.51 6.27
CA THR A 156 3.11 18.34 7.11
C THR A 156 2.95 19.74 6.52
N TYR A 157 1.85 20.44 6.81
CA TYR A 157 1.63 21.81 6.28
C TYR A 157 2.82 22.73 6.60
N GLU A 158 3.28 22.71 7.85
CA GLU A 158 4.39 23.53 8.33
C GLU A 158 5.67 23.30 7.50
N ARG A 159 6.03 22.04 7.27
CA ARG A 159 7.27 21.68 6.57
C ARG A 159 7.16 21.89 5.07
N LEU A 160 6.01 21.59 4.46
CA LEU A 160 5.75 21.90 3.06
C LEU A 160 5.80 23.42 2.82
N SER A 161 5.23 24.21 3.73
CA SER A 161 5.31 25.68 3.67
C SER A 161 6.75 26.17 3.80
N ALA A 162 7.57 25.57 4.67
CA ALA A 162 8.98 25.90 4.82
C ALA A 162 9.81 25.57 3.56
N ILE A 163 9.47 24.48 2.87
CA ILE A 163 10.07 24.10 1.57
C ILE A 163 9.61 25.03 0.45
N ALA A 164 8.33 25.38 0.40
CA ALA A 164 7.81 26.30 -0.61
C ALA A 164 8.38 27.71 -0.47
N SER A 165 8.67 28.14 0.77
CA SER A 165 9.21 29.47 1.07
C SER A 165 10.74 29.57 0.88
N ASP A 166 11.40 28.52 0.38
CA ASP A 166 12.85 28.46 0.18
C ASP A 166 13.66 28.91 1.41
N THR A 167 13.22 28.45 2.58
CA THR A 167 13.89 28.80 3.84
C THR A 167 15.33 28.24 3.85
N PRO A 168 16.26 28.87 4.60
CA PRO A 168 17.62 28.33 4.77
C PRO A 168 17.64 26.87 5.25
N LEU A 169 16.55 26.44 5.91
CA LEU A 169 16.33 25.09 6.41
C LEU A 169 16.12 24.03 5.31
N THR A 170 16.04 24.45 4.04
CA THR A 170 15.73 23.61 2.89
C THR A 170 16.86 23.64 1.89
N GLN A 171 18.07 23.41 2.40
CA GLN A 171 19.29 23.48 1.61
C GLN A 171 19.21 22.56 0.38
N LYS A 172 19.71 23.09 -0.74
CA LYS A 172 19.64 22.43 -2.05
C LYS A 172 20.98 21.79 -2.40
N LEU A 173 20.94 20.54 -2.85
CA LEU A 173 22.06 19.83 -3.46
C LEU A 173 22.00 19.97 -4.97
N ARG A 174 23.15 20.25 -5.57
CA ARG A 174 23.33 20.20 -7.03
C ARG A 174 23.54 18.75 -7.45
N VAL A 175 22.56 18.15 -8.13
CA VAL A 175 22.62 16.77 -8.60
C VAL A 175 22.88 16.74 -10.11
N SER A 176 24.05 16.26 -10.51
CA SER A 176 24.40 16.04 -11.91
C SER A 176 24.05 14.62 -12.34
N PHE A 177 23.53 14.46 -13.55
CA PHE A 177 23.08 13.19 -14.12
C PHE A 177 23.23 13.22 -15.63
N LEU A 178 23.26 12.05 -16.26
CA LEU A 178 23.17 11.92 -17.71
C LEU A 178 21.70 11.67 -18.07
N ASP A 179 21.20 12.35 -19.10
CA ASP A 179 19.91 11.97 -19.70
C ASP A 179 20.05 10.72 -20.58
N ASP A 180 18.92 10.27 -21.14
CA ASP A 180 18.84 9.10 -22.02
C ASP A 180 19.72 9.25 -23.27
N ASP A 181 20.04 10.48 -23.67
CA ASP A 181 20.93 10.83 -24.78
C ASP A 181 22.42 10.94 -24.37
N GLY A 182 22.74 10.65 -23.10
CA GLY A 182 24.10 10.71 -22.56
C GLY A 182 24.63 12.13 -22.29
N LYS A 183 23.76 13.14 -22.32
CA LYS A 183 24.11 14.53 -22.03
C LYS A 183 24.00 14.83 -20.54
N LYS A 184 25.04 15.50 -20.02
CA LYS A 184 25.10 15.89 -18.61
C LYS A 184 24.13 17.04 -18.31
N ASN A 185 23.13 16.74 -17.51
CA ASN A 185 22.19 17.71 -16.98
C ASN A 185 22.42 17.91 -15.48
N THR A 186 21.97 19.05 -14.97
CA THR A 186 22.06 19.39 -13.55
C THR A 186 20.68 19.84 -13.07
N VAL A 187 20.22 19.31 -11.92
CA VAL A 187 19.07 19.86 -11.20
C VAL A 187 19.43 20.13 -9.75
N TYR A 188 18.58 20.89 -9.07
CA TYR A 188 18.66 21.08 -7.62
C TYR A 188 17.62 20.19 -6.94
N ALA A 189 18.05 19.41 -5.96
CA ALA A 189 17.18 18.60 -5.10
C ALA A 189 17.39 19.01 -3.64
N LEU A 190 16.45 18.67 -2.75
CA LEU A 190 16.60 18.89 -1.31
C LEU A 190 17.72 18.00 -0.76
N ASP A 191 18.54 18.57 0.11
CA ASP A 191 19.49 17.86 0.95
C ASP A 191 18.76 17.16 2.10
N VAL A 192 17.98 16.11 1.82
CA VAL A 192 17.07 15.47 2.80
C VAL A 192 17.66 15.27 4.22
N PRO A 193 18.93 14.84 4.41
CA PRO A 193 19.52 14.75 5.74
C PRO A 193 19.56 16.06 6.55
N LYS A 194 19.68 17.22 5.90
CA LYS A 194 19.80 18.51 6.59
C LYS A 194 18.49 19.00 7.22
N PRO A 195 17.35 19.08 6.52
CA PRO A 195 16.09 19.41 7.15
C PRO A 195 15.73 18.41 8.26
N ILE A 196 16.13 17.13 8.16
CA ILE A 196 15.96 16.16 9.26
C ILE A 196 16.69 16.65 10.51
N ASP A 197 17.95 17.04 10.38
CA ASP A 197 18.78 17.52 11.50
C ASP A 197 18.25 18.84 12.07
N GLU A 198 17.89 19.78 11.20
CA GLU A 198 17.44 21.12 11.60
C GLU A 198 16.04 21.12 12.22
N TRP A 199 15.12 20.32 11.69
CA TRP A 199 13.80 20.11 12.29
C TRP A 199 13.82 19.15 13.48
N LYS A 200 15.01 18.67 13.87
CA LYS A 200 15.20 17.72 14.98
C LYS A 200 14.33 16.48 14.82
N LEU A 201 14.11 16.06 13.57
CA LEU A 201 13.44 14.83 13.26
C LEU A 201 14.33 13.66 13.69
N PRO A 202 13.74 12.58 14.18
CA PRO A 202 14.55 11.50 14.68
C PRO A 202 15.30 10.82 13.53
N LYS A 203 16.63 10.74 13.68
CA LYS A 203 17.52 10.18 12.66
C LYS A 203 17.33 8.67 12.59
N ASN A 204 17.39 8.10 11.38
CA ASN A 204 17.32 6.67 11.03
C ASN A 204 17.40 5.72 12.24
N GLY A 205 16.26 5.16 12.62
CA GLY A 205 16.10 4.26 13.76
C GLY A 205 14.74 4.44 14.44
N ASP A 206 14.24 5.67 14.46
CA ASP A 206 12.87 5.93 14.89
C ASP A 206 11.91 5.76 13.71
N LYS A 207 11.29 4.58 13.61
CA LYS A 207 10.26 4.29 12.61
C LYS A 207 9.03 5.21 12.74
N LYS A 208 8.96 6.02 13.80
CA LYS A 208 7.92 7.01 14.07
C LYS A 208 8.02 8.26 13.20
N GLU A 209 9.16 8.49 12.54
CA GLU A 209 9.46 9.75 11.80
C GLU A 209 9.13 11.04 12.60
N GLY A 210 9.02 10.94 13.94
CA GLY A 210 8.64 12.02 14.84
C GLY A 210 7.18 12.48 14.78
N LEU A 211 6.27 11.75 14.13
CA LEU A 211 4.88 12.20 13.91
C LEU A 211 3.92 11.72 15.02
N SER A 212 3.07 12.62 15.49
CA SER A 212 1.81 12.28 16.19
C SER A 212 0.77 11.71 15.23
N PHE A 213 -0.34 11.16 15.74
CA PHE A 213 -1.38 10.58 14.89
C PHE A 213 -2.03 11.63 13.95
N SER A 214 -2.27 12.84 14.46
CA SER A 214 -2.82 13.94 13.65
C SER A 214 -1.86 14.37 12.55
N GLU A 215 -0.57 14.57 12.89
CA GLU A 215 0.46 14.91 11.90
C GLU A 215 0.68 13.78 10.89
N PHE A 216 0.60 12.52 11.32
CA PHE A 216 0.67 11.37 10.42
C PHE A 216 -0.50 11.38 9.43
N ARG A 217 -1.73 11.61 9.90
CA ARG A 217 -2.92 11.68 9.05
C ARG A 217 -2.82 12.83 8.04
N GLU A 218 -2.36 13.99 8.48
CA GLU A 218 -2.09 15.15 7.62
C GLU A 218 -1.04 14.79 6.57
N ALA A 219 0.12 14.28 7.00
CA ALA A 219 1.23 13.93 6.14
C ALA A 219 0.87 12.86 5.11
N ALA A 220 0.10 11.85 5.49
CA ALA A 220 -0.42 10.83 4.59
C ALA A 220 -1.30 11.45 3.50
N GLY A 221 -2.16 12.41 3.86
CA GLY A 221 -3.00 13.13 2.91
C GLY A 221 -2.20 13.93 1.89
N PHE A 222 -1.18 14.68 2.33
CA PHE A 222 -0.33 15.45 1.43
C PHE A 222 0.58 14.57 0.58
N LEU A 223 1.14 13.49 1.13
CA LEU A 223 1.92 12.54 0.33
C LEU A 223 1.06 11.88 -0.75
N LEU A 224 -0.20 11.53 -0.45
CA LEU A 224 -1.11 10.96 -1.44
C LEU A 224 -1.39 11.92 -2.60
N LYS A 225 -1.62 13.21 -2.30
CA LYS A 225 -1.77 14.26 -3.33
C LYS A 225 -0.50 14.41 -4.16
N PHE A 226 0.66 14.45 -3.51
CA PHE A 226 1.94 14.52 -4.20
C PHE A 226 2.18 13.33 -5.13
N GLU A 227 1.81 12.11 -4.72
CA GLU A 227 1.90 10.92 -5.58
C GLU A 227 0.94 10.98 -6.77
N ALA A 228 -0.26 11.56 -6.61
CA ALA A 228 -1.16 11.82 -7.74
C ALA A 228 -0.54 12.81 -8.74
N GLU A 229 0.12 13.87 -8.28
CA GLU A 229 0.73 14.85 -9.19
C GLU A 229 2.02 14.32 -9.85
N ARG A 230 2.80 13.51 -9.13
CA ARG A 230 4.11 13.04 -9.59
C ARG A 230 4.03 11.89 -10.60
N THR A 231 2.98 11.08 -10.54
CA THR A 231 2.93 9.81 -11.28
C THR A 231 2.20 9.96 -12.61
N ILE A 232 2.74 9.32 -13.65
CA ILE A 232 2.08 9.26 -14.96
C ILE A 232 0.77 8.48 -14.80
N GLY A 233 -0.36 9.11 -15.14
CA GLY A 233 -1.71 8.58 -14.92
C GLY A 233 -2.38 9.03 -13.61
N GLY A 234 -1.68 9.81 -12.78
CA GLY A 234 -2.18 10.40 -11.55
C GLY A 234 -2.90 9.43 -10.64
N GLU A 235 -4.16 9.72 -10.29
CA GLU A 235 -4.98 8.87 -9.42
C GLU A 235 -5.24 7.45 -9.99
N SER A 236 -5.07 7.27 -11.30
CA SER A 236 -5.21 5.97 -11.94
C SER A 236 -3.91 5.15 -11.90
N SER A 237 -2.81 5.72 -11.41
CA SER A 237 -1.51 5.03 -11.38
C SER A 237 -1.49 3.93 -10.31
N ASN A 238 -0.75 2.85 -10.59
CA ASN A 238 -0.55 1.77 -9.61
C ASN A 238 0.20 2.24 -8.36
N SER A 239 1.03 3.30 -8.48
CA SER A 239 1.71 3.89 -7.33
C SER A 239 0.73 4.61 -6.42
N TYR A 240 -0.10 5.50 -7.00
CA TYR A 240 -1.14 6.22 -6.26
C TYR A 240 -2.11 5.26 -5.59
N ARG A 241 -2.64 4.27 -6.33
CA ARG A 241 -3.59 3.29 -5.78
C ARG A 241 -3.00 2.50 -4.61
N TRP A 242 -1.69 2.23 -4.63
CA TRP A 242 -1.03 1.58 -3.50
C TRP A 242 -1.04 2.48 -2.27
N PHE A 243 -0.66 3.75 -2.39
CA PHE A 243 -0.67 4.69 -1.28
C PHE A 243 -2.08 4.96 -0.75
N ASP A 244 -3.07 5.11 -1.64
CA ASP A 244 -4.47 5.28 -1.25
C ASP A 244 -4.96 4.09 -0.42
N ASN A 245 -4.74 2.87 -0.90
CA ASN A 245 -5.12 1.65 -0.18
C ASN A 245 -4.34 1.48 1.14
N HIS A 246 -3.04 1.79 1.13
CA HIS A 246 -2.16 1.69 2.29
C HIS A 246 -2.62 2.62 3.42
N PHE A 247 -2.76 3.92 3.15
CA PHE A 247 -3.19 4.89 4.15
C PHE A 247 -4.65 4.70 4.55
N SER A 248 -5.54 4.35 3.60
CA SER A 248 -6.93 4.03 3.93
C SER A 248 -7.02 2.89 4.93
N PHE A 249 -6.22 1.84 4.76
CA PHE A 249 -6.20 0.71 5.70
C PHE A 249 -5.78 1.18 7.11
N TRP A 250 -4.65 1.87 7.23
CA TRP A 250 -4.11 2.24 8.53
C TRP A 250 -4.94 3.31 9.25
N LEU A 251 -5.50 4.29 8.53
CA LEU A 251 -6.23 5.42 9.12
C LEU A 251 -7.70 5.14 9.41
N VAL A 252 -8.36 4.26 8.63
CA VAL A 252 -9.82 4.02 8.75
C VAL A 252 -10.14 2.87 9.69
N HIS A 253 -9.18 1.98 9.96
CA HIS A 253 -9.45 0.82 10.81
C HIS A 253 -9.90 1.25 12.22
N HIS A 254 -10.91 0.56 12.77
CA HIS A 254 -11.39 0.84 14.11
C HIS A 254 -10.25 0.70 15.13
N GLY A 255 -10.08 1.70 16.00
CA GLY A 255 -9.00 1.72 16.97
C GLY A 255 -7.68 2.31 16.46
N SER A 256 -7.64 2.85 15.23
CA SER A 256 -6.41 3.36 14.59
C SER A 256 -5.65 4.38 15.45
N GLU A 257 -6.33 5.42 15.94
CA GLU A 257 -5.69 6.43 16.77
C GLU A 257 -5.18 5.83 18.10
N GLN A 258 -5.99 5.00 18.75
CA GLN A 258 -5.64 4.38 20.04
C GLN A 258 -4.46 3.41 19.90
N LEU A 259 -4.37 2.73 18.76
CA LEU A 259 -3.33 1.76 18.48
C LEU A 259 -2.11 2.37 17.77
N PHE A 260 -2.09 3.68 17.54
CA PHE A 260 -1.07 4.35 16.71
C PHE A 260 0.36 4.01 17.14
N GLU A 261 0.62 4.00 18.46
CA GLU A 261 1.93 3.64 18.98
C GLU A 261 2.36 2.19 18.67
N PHE A 262 1.41 1.30 18.42
CA PHE A 262 1.66 -0.13 18.19
C PHE A 262 1.76 -0.52 16.72
N TRP A 263 1.22 0.30 15.81
CA TRP A 263 1.25 0.00 14.38
C TRP A 263 2.12 0.90 13.51
N LYS A 264 2.48 2.10 13.95
CA LYS A 264 3.24 3.04 13.11
C LYS A 264 4.59 2.51 12.63
N ASP A 265 5.26 1.67 13.43
CA ASP A 265 6.50 1.01 13.01
C ASP A 265 6.25 -0.04 11.90
N LEU A 266 5.13 -0.76 11.98
CA LEU A 266 4.73 -1.74 10.99
C LEU A 266 4.32 -1.08 9.67
N GLU A 267 3.61 0.05 9.74
CA GLU A 267 3.29 0.89 8.59
C GLU A 267 4.56 1.38 7.89
N SER A 268 5.50 1.91 8.67
CA SER A 268 6.75 2.46 8.16
C SER A 268 7.59 1.39 7.46
N ASP A 269 7.65 0.18 8.03
CA ASP A 269 8.30 -0.97 7.41
C ASP A 269 7.67 -1.32 6.06
N GLN A 270 6.34 -1.29 5.93
CA GLN A 270 5.65 -1.57 4.67
C GLN A 270 5.91 -0.50 3.61
N ARG A 271 5.98 0.78 3.97
CA ARG A 271 6.40 1.85 3.04
C ARG A 271 7.84 1.66 2.60
N MET A 272 8.74 1.31 3.51
CA MET A 272 10.15 1.05 3.18
C MET A 272 10.31 -0.18 2.30
N GLU A 273 9.60 -1.26 2.59
CA GLU A 273 9.56 -2.47 1.76
C GLU A 273 9.07 -2.14 0.35
N ARG A 274 8.02 -1.32 0.22
CA ARG A 274 7.50 -0.86 -1.07
C ARG A 274 8.53 -0.10 -1.91
N LYS A 275 9.39 0.70 -1.28
CA LYS A 275 10.47 1.43 -1.98
C LYS A 275 11.49 0.49 -2.60
N VAL A 276 11.81 -0.61 -1.91
CA VAL A 276 12.77 -1.62 -2.37
C VAL A 276 12.11 -2.57 -3.38
N TYR A 277 10.88 -2.99 -3.10
CA TYR A 277 10.11 -3.95 -3.87
C TYR A 277 8.74 -3.36 -4.17
N PRO A 278 8.40 -3.06 -5.44
CA PRO A 278 7.09 -2.51 -5.81
C PRO A 278 5.97 -3.57 -5.72
N ILE A 279 5.77 -4.15 -4.54
CA ILE A 279 4.78 -5.18 -4.20
C ILE A 279 3.39 -4.55 -4.17
N PRO A 280 2.37 -5.16 -4.82
CA PRO A 280 1.02 -4.65 -4.78
C PRO A 280 0.44 -4.63 -3.36
N PHE A 281 -0.62 -3.85 -3.16
CA PHE A 281 -1.36 -3.89 -1.91
C PHE A 281 -2.08 -5.23 -1.78
N VAL A 282 -1.87 -5.94 -0.68
CA VAL A 282 -2.49 -7.26 -0.42
C VAL A 282 -3.22 -7.22 0.91
N THR A 283 -4.56 -7.18 0.86
CA THR A 283 -5.42 -7.02 2.05
C THR A 283 -5.15 -8.04 3.15
N SER A 284 -4.90 -9.31 2.82
CA SER A 284 -4.61 -10.35 3.81
C SER A 284 -3.30 -10.09 4.56
N SER A 285 -2.28 -9.57 3.88
CA SER A 285 -1.01 -9.18 4.51
C SER A 285 -1.22 -8.05 5.51
N TYR A 286 -2.00 -7.04 5.15
CA TYR A 286 -2.31 -5.90 6.02
C TYR A 286 -3.14 -6.32 7.23
N LYS A 287 -4.15 -7.18 7.05
CA LYS A 287 -4.92 -7.76 8.17
C LYS A 287 -4.00 -8.52 9.14
N ASN A 288 -3.08 -9.33 8.63
CA ASN A 288 -2.11 -10.04 9.48
C ASN A 288 -1.20 -9.07 10.24
N THR A 289 -0.74 -8.00 9.60
CA THR A 289 0.07 -6.96 10.24
C THR A 289 -0.73 -6.19 11.28
N TRP A 290 -2.00 -5.88 11.01
CA TRP A 290 -2.91 -5.24 11.96
C TRP A 290 -3.14 -6.10 13.20
N SER A 291 -3.38 -7.40 13.04
CA SER A 291 -3.50 -8.32 14.17
C SER A 291 -2.22 -8.34 15.03
N LYS A 292 -1.03 -8.10 14.46
CA LYS A 292 0.19 -7.92 15.26
C LYS A 292 0.13 -6.65 16.11
N ALA A 293 -0.39 -5.54 15.57
CA ALA A 293 -0.58 -4.31 16.32
C ALA A 293 -1.61 -4.46 17.44
N GLU A 294 -2.75 -5.10 17.15
CA GLU A 294 -3.76 -5.41 18.16
C GLU A 294 -3.19 -6.29 19.27
N ASN A 295 -2.43 -7.32 18.93
CA ASN A 295 -1.76 -8.17 19.91
C ASN A 295 -0.70 -7.41 20.73
N ARG A 296 -0.08 -6.36 20.18
CA ARG A 296 0.83 -5.49 20.94
C ARG A 296 0.06 -4.60 21.92
N GLY A 297 -1.10 -4.05 21.52
CA GLY A 297 -1.94 -3.24 22.37
C GLY A 297 -2.74 -4.01 23.42
N ASN A 298 -3.12 -5.26 23.13
CA ASN A 298 -3.89 -6.14 24.01
C ASN A 298 -3.04 -6.94 24.99
N LYS A 299 -1.71 -6.93 24.85
CA LYS A 299 -0.85 -7.46 25.90
C LYS A 299 -1.07 -6.58 27.14
N PRO A 300 -1.51 -7.15 28.28
CA PRO A 300 -1.46 -6.39 29.52
C PRO A 300 -0.03 -5.87 29.67
N LEU A 301 0.12 -4.66 30.22
CA LEU A 301 1.41 -4.18 30.75
C LEU A 301 1.81 -5.11 31.91
N CYS A 302 2.11 -6.38 31.62
CA CYS A 302 2.92 -7.18 32.48
C CYS A 302 4.28 -6.50 32.46
N PHE A 303 4.69 -6.00 33.62
CA PHE A 303 6.07 -5.71 33.91
C PHE A 303 6.92 -6.86 33.37
N ALA A 304 7.54 -6.66 32.21
CA ALA A 304 8.54 -7.56 31.68
C ALA A 304 9.88 -7.24 32.38
N TRP A 305 9.89 -7.36 33.71
CA TRP A 305 11.06 -7.89 34.39
C TRP A 305 10.99 -9.41 34.26
N ASN A 306 11.34 -9.89 33.07
CA ASN A 306 12.00 -11.17 32.97
C ASN A 306 13.11 -10.95 31.94
N PRO A 307 14.34 -10.68 32.42
CA PRO A 307 15.49 -10.73 31.57
C PRO A 307 15.49 -12.12 30.92
N SER A 308 15.58 -12.17 29.60
CA SER A 308 15.90 -13.43 28.91
C SER A 308 17.07 -14.08 29.64
N VAL A 309 17.10 -15.40 29.81
CA VAL A 309 18.26 -16.09 30.39
C VAL A 309 19.57 -15.74 29.62
N ASN A 310 19.46 -15.21 28.40
CA ASN A 310 20.59 -14.67 27.62
C ASN A 310 21.09 -13.27 28.05
N SER A 311 20.42 -12.55 28.95
CA SER A 311 20.92 -11.25 29.44
C SER A 311 21.80 -11.36 30.68
N PHE A 312 21.99 -12.57 31.23
CA PHE A 312 22.96 -12.85 32.29
C PHE A 312 24.20 -13.59 31.80
N ILE A 313 24.29 -13.88 30.50
CA ILE A 313 25.50 -14.44 29.90
C ILE A 313 26.30 -13.26 29.36
N ASP A 314 27.31 -12.84 30.12
CA ASP A 314 28.33 -11.94 29.59
C ASP A 314 28.93 -12.56 28.33
N LYS A 315 28.97 -11.77 27.24
CA LYS A 315 29.60 -12.18 25.98
C LYS A 315 31.10 -12.46 26.14
N GLU A 316 31.69 -12.13 27.28
CA GLU A 316 33.07 -12.47 27.62
C GLU A 316 33.26 -13.93 28.07
N LEU A 317 32.19 -14.65 28.42
CA LEU A 317 32.29 -16.03 28.92
C LEU A 317 32.15 -17.11 27.83
N PHE A 318 31.69 -16.75 26.62
CA PHE A 318 31.59 -17.69 25.49
C PHE A 318 31.89 -16.98 24.16
N PRO A 319 33.16 -16.95 23.71
CA PRO A 319 33.47 -16.49 22.37
C PRO A 319 32.79 -17.41 21.35
N THR A 320 31.95 -16.83 20.49
CA THR A 320 31.36 -17.58 19.38
C THR A 320 32.41 -17.84 18.31
N HIS A 321 32.28 -18.94 17.57
CA HIS A 321 33.25 -19.47 16.61
C HIS A 321 33.67 -18.50 15.48
N LEU A 322 32.94 -17.37 15.32
CA LEU A 322 33.24 -16.28 14.38
C LEU A 322 34.21 -15.23 14.97
N ASP A 323 34.19 -15.02 16.28
CA ASP A 323 35.10 -14.07 16.96
C ASP A 323 36.52 -14.63 17.05
N THR A 324 36.67 -15.95 17.09
CA THR A 324 37.98 -16.64 17.06
C THR A 324 38.68 -16.48 15.72
N ALA A 325 37.93 -16.42 14.61
CA ALA A 325 38.50 -16.26 13.27
C ALA A 325 39.03 -14.83 13.03
N PHE A 326 38.34 -13.81 13.56
CA PHE A 326 38.81 -12.43 13.49
C PHE A 326 40.06 -12.19 14.35
N LYS A 327 40.10 -12.75 15.58
CA LYS A 327 41.29 -12.66 16.43
C LYS A 327 42.50 -13.45 15.88
N PHE A 328 42.28 -14.55 15.17
CA PHE A 328 43.37 -15.28 14.50
C PHE A 328 43.98 -14.49 13.34
N ALA A 329 43.16 -13.74 12.59
CA ALA A 329 43.63 -12.89 11.49
C ALA A 329 44.46 -11.69 11.98
N GLU A 330 44.17 -11.15 13.17
CA GLU A 330 44.95 -10.07 13.78
C GLU A 330 46.28 -10.55 14.40
N MET A 331 46.38 -11.82 14.81
CA MET A 331 47.59 -12.35 15.46
C MET A 331 48.72 -12.77 14.49
N TRP A 332 48.47 -12.84 13.18
CA TRP A 332 49.50 -13.19 12.19
C TRP A 332 49.43 -12.33 10.90
N PRO A 333 50.11 -11.17 10.86
CA PRO A 333 50.14 -10.31 9.68
C PRO A 333 50.89 -10.90 8.47
N ASN A 334 51.67 -11.97 8.65
CA ASN A 334 52.64 -12.43 7.64
C ASN A 334 52.20 -13.67 6.84
N PHE A 335 50.92 -14.07 6.86
CA PHE A 335 50.48 -15.27 6.13
C PHE A 335 50.15 -15.01 4.63
N ILE A 336 50.23 -13.77 4.15
CA ILE A 336 50.03 -13.42 2.74
C ILE A 336 51.39 -13.37 2.02
N SER A 337 52.13 -14.49 2.01
CA SER A 337 53.18 -14.70 1.01
C SER A 337 53.46 -16.18 0.79
N MET A 338 52.51 -16.93 0.23
CA MET A 338 52.85 -18.16 -0.49
C MET A 338 52.01 -18.28 -1.76
N PRO A 339 52.63 -18.57 -2.93
CA PRO A 339 51.91 -18.74 -4.18
C PRO A 339 51.14 -20.07 -4.16
N PHE A 340 49.85 -20.00 -4.45
CA PHE A 340 48.98 -21.16 -4.55
C PHE A 340 49.27 -21.91 -5.87
N GLN A 341 49.90 -23.10 -5.80
CA GLN A 341 49.94 -24.04 -6.91
C GLN A 341 48.68 -24.92 -6.85
N ILE A 342 47.91 -24.92 -7.93
CA ILE A 342 46.73 -25.78 -8.09
C ILE A 342 47.19 -27.13 -8.67
N PRO A 343 46.98 -28.27 -8.01
CA PRO A 343 47.18 -29.57 -8.65
C PRO A 343 45.96 -29.91 -9.53
N ASN A 344 46.24 -30.24 -10.79
CA ASN A 344 45.29 -30.84 -11.72
C ASN A 344 44.81 -32.19 -11.18
N PHE A 345 43.49 -32.40 -11.18
CA PHE A 345 42.90 -33.73 -11.02
C PHE A 345 42.75 -34.38 -12.40
N GLN A 346 43.38 -35.55 -12.57
CA GLN A 346 42.98 -36.55 -13.57
C GLN A 346 41.78 -37.34 -13.07
#